data_AF-A0A396FLU8-F1
#
_entry.id   AF-A0A396FLU8-F1
#
_cell.length_a   1.000
_cell.length_b   1.000
_cell.length_c   1.000
_cell.angle_alpha   90.00
_cell.angle_beta   90.00
_cell.angle_gamma   90.00
#
_symmetry.space_group_name_H-M   'P 1'
#
loop_
_entity.id
_entity.type
_entity.pdbx_description
1 polymer ?
#
loop_
_entity_poly.entity_id
_entity_poly.type
_entity_poly.pdbx_seq_one_letter_code
_entity_poly.pdbx_strand_id
1 'polypeptide(L)'
;MSTATVKPTTVRIEEGLKEQATEFLDTVGLSLNSYLNLAVRQLVNQRKIPFEIVGRSEVPNEATRRSMVIAEAHELGILLDDSPSFNNADELMSFLDED
;
A
#
# COMPACT_ATOMS: atom_id res chain seq x y z
N MET A 1 -4.97 -4.19 38.45
CA MET A 1 -5.41 -4.78 37.17
C MET A 1 -6.54 -3.89 36.65
N SER A 2 -6.27 -2.99 35.71
CA SER A 2 -7.29 -2.11 35.13
C SER A 2 -8.21 -2.94 34.24
N THR A 3 -9.44 -3.20 34.68
CA THR A 3 -10.43 -3.90 33.86
C THR A 3 -10.82 -3.00 32.70
N ALA A 4 -10.43 -3.35 31.48
CA ALA A 4 -10.84 -2.62 30.29
C ALA A 4 -12.37 -2.74 30.15
N THR A 5 -13.08 -1.62 30.23
CA THR A 5 -14.52 -1.57 30.00
C THR A 5 -14.80 -1.85 28.53
N VAL A 6 -15.38 -3.01 28.22
CA VAL A 6 -15.77 -3.38 26.85
C VAL A 6 -17.16 -2.81 26.57
N LYS A 7 -17.30 -2.01 25.51
CA LYS A 7 -18.59 -1.51 25.03
C LYS A 7 -19.01 -2.26 23.76
N PRO A 8 -20.27 -2.73 23.67
CA PRO A 8 -20.75 -3.36 22.45
C PRO A 8 -20.82 -2.35 21.30
N THR A 9 -20.43 -2.78 20.11
CA THR A 9 -20.48 -1.98 18.88
C THR A 9 -21.16 -2.79 17.79
N THR A 10 -22.14 -2.19 17.11
CA THR A 10 -22.87 -2.84 16.01
C THR A 10 -22.27 -2.42 14.68
N VAL A 11 -21.84 -3.40 13.87
CA VAL A 11 -21.30 -3.19 12.52
C VAL A 11 -22.27 -3.82 11.51
N ARG A 12 -22.61 -3.06 10.47
CA ARG A 12 -23.41 -3.57 9.34
C ARG A 12 -22.47 -4.18 8.31
N ILE A 13 -22.70 -5.45 7.98
CA ILE A 13 -21.90 -6.22 7.01
C ILE A 13 -22.90 -6.98 6.14
N GLU A 14 -22.63 -7.06 4.84
CA GLU A 14 -23.38 -7.90 3.94
C GLU A 14 -23.29 -9.38 4.37
N GLU A 15 -24.40 -10.11 4.25
CA GLU A 15 -24.50 -11.49 4.74
C GLU A 15 -23.48 -12.41 4.07
N GLY A 16 -23.41 -12.41 2.73
CA GLY A 16 -22.47 -13.25 1.99
C GLY A 16 -21.01 -12.93 2.31
N LEU A 17 -20.67 -11.66 2.50
CA LEU A 17 -19.32 -11.24 2.88
C LEU A 17 -18.98 -11.71 4.30
N LYS A 18 -19.94 -11.63 5.22
CA LYS A 18 -19.77 -12.09 6.61
C LYS A 18 -19.54 -13.60 6.66
N GLU A 19 -20.29 -14.38 5.88
CA GLU A 19 -20.14 -15.83 5.81
C GLU A 19 -18.75 -16.22 5.29
N GLN A 20 -18.33 -15.65 4.16
CA GLN A 20 -17.00 -15.90 3.58
C GLN A 20 -15.87 -15.52 4.54
N ALA A 21 -15.98 -14.35 5.18
CA ALA A 21 -14.99 -13.91 6.16
C ALA A 21 -14.93 -14.84 7.37
N THR A 22 -16.08 -15.35 7.83
CA THR A 22 -16.13 -16.27 8.99
C THR A 22 -15.50 -17.61 8.64
N GLU A 23 -15.84 -18.18 7.48
CA GLU A 23 -15.25 -19.43 7.00
C GLU A 23 -13.72 -19.31 6.90
N PHE A 24 -13.21 -18.22 6.31
CA PHE A 24 -11.77 -17.97 6.22
C PHE A 24 -11.13 -17.85 7.61
N LEU A 25 -11.73 -17.06 8.50
CA LEU A 25 -11.18 -16.85 9.85
C LEU A 25 -11.20 -18.13 10.69
N ASP A 26 -12.17 -19.02 10.50
CA ASP A 26 -12.23 -20.32 11.17
C ASP A 26 -11.04 -21.21 10.79
N THR A 27 -10.54 -21.13 9.54
CA THR A 27 -9.33 -21.88 9.11
C THR A 27 -8.08 -21.51 9.90
N VAL A 28 -7.99 -20.25 10.36
CA VAL A 28 -6.89 -19.71 11.17
C VAL A 28 -7.23 -19.65 12.66
N GLY A 29 -8.38 -20.21 13.08
CA GLY A 29 -8.80 -20.25 14.48
C GLY A 29 -9.16 -18.88 15.07
N LEU A 30 -9.57 -17.93 14.23
CA LEU A 30 -9.95 -16.58 14.63
C LEU A 30 -11.47 -16.41 14.50
N SER A 31 -12.06 -15.69 15.46
CA SER A 31 -13.44 -15.23 15.30
C SER A 31 -13.48 -13.87 14.61
N LEU A 32 -14.61 -13.54 13.97
CA LEU A 32 -14.82 -12.20 13.39
C LEU A 32 -14.63 -11.07 14.42
N ASN A 33 -15.06 -11.28 15.66
CA ASN A 33 -14.87 -10.32 16.74
C ASN A 33 -13.37 -10.17 17.10
N SER A 34 -12.63 -11.27 17.14
CA SER A 34 -11.17 -11.25 17.39
C SER A 34 -10.45 -10.48 16.29
N TYR A 35 -10.80 -10.73 15.03
CA TYR A 35 -10.25 -10.04 13.87
C TYR A 35 -10.48 -8.52 13.93
N LEU A 36 -11.72 -8.09 14.17
CA LEU A 36 -12.04 -6.65 14.27
C LEU A 36 -11.28 -5.98 15.41
N ASN A 37 -11.18 -6.61 16.58
CA ASN A 37 -10.40 -6.07 17.70
C ASN A 37 -8.91 -5.95 17.35
N LEU A 38 -8.35 -6.91 16.61
CA LEU A 38 -6.96 -6.86 16.17
C LEU A 38 -6.73 -5.74 15.15
N ALA A 39 -7.62 -5.57 14.18
CA ALA A 39 -7.57 -4.49 13.21
C ALA A 39 -7.62 -3.11 13.89
N VAL A 40 -8.51 -2.92 14.86
CA VAL A 40 -8.60 -1.67 15.64
C VAL A 40 -7.32 -1.42 16.44
N ARG A 41 -6.75 -2.45 17.07
CA ARG A 41 -5.46 -2.32 17.76
C ARG A 41 -4.34 -1.94 16.81
N GLN A 42 -4.30 -2.55 15.63
CA GLN A 42 -3.29 -2.24 14.62
C GLN A 42 -3.40 -0.80 14.12
N LEU A 43 -4.63 -0.33 13.88
CA LEU A 43 -4.92 1.05 13.51
C LEU A 43 -4.35 2.04 14.55
N VAL A 44 -4.59 1.78 15.84
CA VAL A 44 -4.11 2.64 16.93
C VAL A 44 -2.59 2.57 17.07
N ASN A 45 -2.01 1.37 17.01
CA ASN A 45 -0.57 1.16 17.23
C ASN A 45 0.27 1.74 16.09
N GLN A 46 -0.17 1.57 14.84
CA GLN A 46 0.61 1.97 13.66
C GLN A 46 0.19 3.31 13.08
N ARG A 47 -0.93 3.89 13.54
CA ARG A 47 -1.52 5.13 13.01
C ARG A 47 -1.72 5.09 11.50
N LYS A 48 -1.97 3.90 10.94
CA LYS A 48 -2.25 3.66 9.52
C LYS A 48 -3.36 2.63 9.37
N ILE A 49 -4.00 2.64 8.21
CA ILE A 49 -5.03 1.68 7.85
C ILE A 49 -4.42 0.26 7.83
N PRO A 50 -5.00 -0.73 8.54
CA PRO A 50 -4.43 -2.06 8.73
C PRO A 50 -4.74 -3.01 7.57
N PHE A 51 -4.73 -2.50 6.36
CA PHE A 51 -4.80 -3.25 5.11
C PHE A 51 -4.07 -2.46 4.03
N GLU A 52 -3.56 -3.14 3.03
CA GLU A 52 -3.01 -2.48 1.86
C GLU A 52 -4.16 -1.86 1.07
N ILE A 53 -4.09 -0.55 0.83
CA ILE A 53 -5.00 0.08 -0.11
C ILE A 53 -4.50 -0.34 -1.49
N VAL A 54 -5.02 -1.45 -1.99
CA VAL A 54 -4.80 -1.86 -3.38
C VAL A 54 -5.56 -0.86 -4.24
N GLY A 55 -4.92 0.27 -4.56
CA GLY A 55 -5.32 1.08 -5.70
C GLY A 55 -5.40 0.17 -6.93
N ARG A 56 -6.25 0.51 -7.90
CA ARG A 56 -6.27 -0.20 -9.20
C ARG A 56 -4.83 -0.49 -9.59
N SER A 57 -4.52 -1.76 -9.87
CA SER A 57 -3.19 -2.22 -10.31
C SER A 57 -2.56 -1.08 -11.08
N GLU A 58 -1.45 -0.52 -10.55
CA GLU A 58 -0.76 0.63 -11.13
C GLU A 58 -0.18 0.20 -12.49
N VAL A 59 -1.06 0.00 -13.48
CA VAL A 59 -0.66 -0.12 -14.87
C VAL A 59 -0.04 1.23 -15.15
N PRO A 60 1.27 1.30 -15.45
CA PRO A 60 1.92 2.55 -15.78
C PRO A 60 1.04 3.26 -16.80
N ASN A 61 0.63 4.49 -16.47
CA ASN A 61 -0.12 5.31 -17.41
C ASN A 61 0.73 5.50 -18.68
N GLU A 62 0.13 5.97 -19.76
CA GLU A 62 0.84 6.04 -21.05
C GLU A 62 2.16 6.81 -20.96
N ALA A 63 2.22 7.87 -20.14
CA ALA A 63 3.44 8.63 -19.90
C ALA A 63 4.51 7.79 -19.19
N THR A 64 4.17 7.15 -18.06
CA THR A 64 5.12 6.29 -17.32
C THR A 64 5.59 5.11 -18.17
N ARG A 65 4.71 4.52 -18.98
CA ARG A 65 5.08 3.43 -19.89
C ARG A 65 6.07 3.88 -20.97
N ARG A 66 5.85 5.06 -21.57
CA ARG A 66 6.78 5.63 -22.55
C ARG A 66 8.14 5.94 -21.92
N SER A 67 8.16 6.52 -20.72
CA SER A 67 9.40 6.78 -19.98
C SER A 67 10.20 5.51 -19.72
N MET A 68 9.54 4.41 -19.34
CA MET A 68 10.21 3.12 -19.13
C MET A 68 10.85 2.58 -20.42
N VAL A 69 10.13 2.63 -21.56
CA VAL A 69 10.64 2.16 -22.85
C VAL A 69 11.82 3.02 -23.34
N ILE A 70 11.75 4.33 -23.12
CA ILE A 70 12.83 5.26 -23.49
C ILE A 70 14.08 4.95 -22.64
N ALA A 71 13.94 4.79 -21.32
CA ALA A 71 15.04 4.43 -20.45
C ALA A 71 15.69 3.08 -20.84
N GLU A 72 14.88 2.07 -21.17
CA GLU A 72 15.38 0.77 -21.65
C GLU A 72 16.11 0.90 -23.00
N ALA A 73 15.62 1.74 -23.92
CA ALA A 73 16.28 1.98 -25.20
C ALA A 73 17.63 2.73 -25.06
N HIS A 74 17.75 3.60 -24.05
CA HIS A 74 19.02 4.24 -23.68
C HIS A 74 20.01 3.22 -23.09
N GLU A 75 19.56 2.33 -22.19
CA GLU A 75 20.40 1.27 -21.62
C GLU A 75 20.93 0.30 -22.69
N LEU A 76 20.08 -0.07 -23.66
CA LEU A 76 20.45 -0.94 -24.78
C LEU A 76 21.29 -0.23 -25.85
N GLY A 77 21.56 1.07 -25.71
CA GLY A 77 22.35 1.86 -26.65
C GLY A 77 21.67 2.11 -28.01
N ILE A 78 20.35 1.93 -28.09
CA ILE A 78 19.55 2.19 -29.29
C ILE A 78 19.32 3.70 -29.46
N LEU A 79 19.18 4.42 -28.34
CA LEU A 79 19.10 5.88 -28.27
C LEU A 79 20.30 6.44 -27.51
N LEU A 80 20.80 7.60 -27.95
CA LEU A 80 21.82 8.34 -27.18
C LEU A 80 21.17 8.84 -25.89
N ASP A 81 21.71 8.46 -24.73
CA ASP A 81 21.25 8.99 -23.44
C ASP A 81 21.82 10.40 -23.22
N ASP A 82 20.96 11.39 -23.31
CA ASP A 82 21.26 12.80 -23.01
C ASP A 82 20.84 13.20 -21.59
N SER A 83 20.45 12.22 -20.76
CA SER A 83 20.08 12.45 -19.36
C SER A 83 21.28 12.94 -18.54
N PRO A 84 21.10 13.96 -17.69
CA PRO A 84 22.16 14.43 -16.82
C PRO A 84 22.52 13.36 -15.78
N SER A 85 23.82 13.08 -15.65
CA SER A 85 24.37 12.19 -14.63
C SER A 85 24.96 12.99 -13.48
N PHE A 86 24.71 12.56 -12.24
CA PHE A 86 25.20 13.23 -11.03
C PHE A 86 26.12 12.29 -10.24
N ASN A 87 27.14 12.85 -9.58
CA ASN A 87 28.12 12.05 -8.84
C ASN A 87 27.82 11.97 -7.33
N ASN A 88 26.86 12.77 -6.84
CA ASN A 88 26.41 12.77 -5.45
C ASN A 88 24.94 13.20 -5.33
N ALA A 89 24.35 12.93 -4.17
CA ALA A 89 22.94 13.22 -3.90
C ALA A 89 22.65 14.73 -3.82
N ASP A 90 23.62 15.54 -3.38
CA ASP A 90 23.43 16.99 -3.24
C ASP A 90 23.30 17.67 -4.63
N GLU A 91 24.13 17.27 -5.60
CA GLU A 91 24.04 17.70 -7.00
C GLU A 91 22.70 17.30 -7.64
N LEU A 92 22.25 16.07 -7.39
CA LEU A 92 20.97 15.57 -7.90
C LEU A 92 19.80 16.39 -7.34
N MET A 93 19.78 16.62 -6.02
CA MET A 93 18.70 17.39 -5.39
C MET A 93 18.70 18.85 -5.86
N SER A 94 19.87 19.47 -6.00
CA SER A 94 19.96 20.83 -6.52
C SER A 94 19.40 20.98 -7.94
N PHE A 95 19.55 19.96 -8.79
CA PHE A 95 18.98 19.95 -10.14
C PHE A 95 17.47 19.73 -10.14
N LEU A 96 16.97 18.86 -9.26
CA LEU A 96 15.53 18.58 -9.14
C LEU A 96 14.74 19.73 -8.51
N ASP A 97 15.39 20.49 -7.63
CA ASP A 97 14.81 21.66 -6.95
C ASP A 97 14.94 22.95 -7.79
N GLU A 98 15.58 22.90 -8.96
CA GLU A 98 15.79 24.06 -9.85
C GLU A 98 14.55 24.49 -10.66
N ASP A 99 13.36 23.96 -10.33
CA ASP A 99 12.04 24.29 -10.93
C ASP A 99 11.18 25.28 -10.09
#